data_AF-A0A7T0BWZ2-F1
#
_entry.id   AF-A0A7T0BWZ2-F1
#
_cell.length_a   1.000
_cell.length_b   1.000
_cell.length_c   1.000
_cell.angle_alpha   90.00
_cell.angle_beta   90.00
_cell.angle_gamma   90.00
#
_symmetry.space_group_name_H-M   'P 1'
#
loop_
_entity.id
_entity.type
_entity.pdbx_description
1 polymer ?
#
loop_
_entity_poly.entity_id
_entity_poly.type
_entity_poly.pdbx_seq_one_letter_code
_entity_poly.pdbx_strand_id
1 'polypeptide(L)'
;MSETIMFNGDGMPVPGSPLEIEKELLNGTGNVMADGVAIYVEHLNVSENQYVVVKSPVKDDPPEIKRFPSHAFDSAWRQFLEWMAPERKS
;
A
#
# COMPACT_ATOMS: atom_id res chain seq x y z
N MET A 1 -15.02 15.04 6.16
CA MET A 1 -14.34 13.85 5.62
C MET A 1 -12.87 14.10 5.87
N SER A 2 -12.21 13.32 6.74
CA SER A 2 -10.77 13.47 6.90
C SER A 2 -10.13 12.99 5.61
N GLU A 3 -9.41 13.86 4.91
CA GLU A 3 -8.60 13.44 3.76
C GLU A 3 -7.55 12.46 4.30
N THR A 4 -7.61 11.20 3.88
CA THR A 4 -6.56 10.25 4.26
C THR A 4 -5.30 10.61 3.50
N ILE A 5 -4.32 11.13 4.23
CA ILE A 5 -3.03 11.51 3.67
C ILE A 5 -2.18 10.24 3.57
N MET A 6 -1.63 10.02 2.38
CA MET A 6 -0.66 8.97 2.12
C MET A 6 0.73 9.56 2.06
N PHE A 7 1.73 8.80 2.48
CA PHE A 7 3.13 9.21 2.50
C PHE A 7 3.98 8.18 1.77
N ASN A 8 5.03 8.63 1.08
CA ASN A 8 6.02 7.73 0.50
C ASN A 8 7.12 7.38 1.50
N GLY A 9 8.14 6.64 1.06
CA GLY A 9 9.27 6.21 1.91
C GLY A 9 10.11 7.35 2.49
N ASP A 10 10.05 8.53 1.90
CA ASP A 10 10.73 9.74 2.38
C ASP A 10 9.86 10.57 3.33
N GLY A 11 8.61 10.14 3.60
CA GLY A 11 7.64 10.89 4.40
C GLY A 11 7.00 12.06 3.65
N MET A 12 7.10 12.11 2.32
CA MET A 12 6.44 13.11 1.50
C MET A 12 5.00 12.71 1.18
N PRO A 13 4.04 13.65 1.17
CA PRO A 13 2.65 13.34 0.85
C PRO A 13 2.50 12.92 -0.61
N VAL A 14 1.82 11.80 -0.84
CA VAL A 14 1.53 11.26 -2.18
C VAL A 14 0.09 11.57 -2.55
N PRO A 15 -0.16 12.10 -3.77
CA PRO A 15 -1.51 12.34 -4.26
C PRO A 15 -2.37 11.06 -4.27
N GLY A 16 -3.65 11.22 -3.98
CA GLY A 16 -4.62 10.11 -3.84
C GLY A 16 -4.97 9.31 -5.10
N SER A 17 -4.33 9.58 -6.24
CA SER A 17 -4.74 8.98 -7.51
C SER A 17 -4.04 7.64 -7.73
N PRO A 18 -4.73 6.59 -8.23
CA PRO A 18 -4.12 5.28 -8.46
C PRO A 18 -2.88 5.34 -9.35
N LEU A 19 -2.88 6.21 -10.36
CA LEU A 19 -1.77 6.39 -11.28
C LEU A 19 -0.52 6.98 -10.60
N GLU A 20 -0.68 7.98 -9.75
CA GLU A 20 0.44 8.59 -9.02
C GLU A 20 1.02 7.61 -8.00
N ILE A 21 0.16 6.80 -7.38
CA ILE A 21 0.57 5.74 -6.45
C ILE A 21 1.36 4.65 -7.19
N GLU A 22 0.84 4.16 -8.33
CA GLU A 22 1.55 3.17 -9.14
C GLU A 22 2.92 3.69 -9.58
N LYS A 23 2.98 4.96 -9.98
CA LYS A 23 4.23 5.62 -10.38
C LYS A 23 5.20 5.73 -9.20
N GLU A 24 4.75 6.09 -8.00
CA GLU A 24 5.57 6.15 -6.80
C GLU A 24 6.12 4.77 -6.42
N LEU A 25 5.31 3.72 -6.58
CA LEU A 25 5.69 2.35 -6.30
C LEU A 25 6.70 1.78 -7.31
N LEU A 26 6.58 2.13 -8.60
CA LEU A 26 7.45 1.57 -9.64
C LEU A 26 8.68 2.41 -9.94
N ASN A 27 8.59 3.74 -9.80
CA ASN A 27 9.62 4.69 -10.22
C ASN A 27 10.09 5.64 -9.10
N GLY A 28 9.39 5.67 -7.97
CA GLY A 28 9.70 6.50 -6.82
C GLY A 28 10.43 5.71 -5.72
N THR A 29 9.98 5.90 -4.48
CA THR A 29 10.58 5.24 -3.30
C THR A 29 10.24 3.75 -3.18
N GLY A 30 9.32 3.24 -4.01
CA GLY A 30 8.91 1.84 -3.98
C GLY A 30 7.94 1.48 -2.86
N ASN A 31 7.50 2.45 -2.07
CA ASN A 31 6.54 2.23 -1.00
C ASN A 31 5.63 3.45 -0.75
N VAL A 32 4.41 3.17 -0.32
CA VAL A 32 3.41 4.14 0.09
C VAL A 32 2.75 3.64 1.37
N MET A 33 2.56 4.54 2.33
CA MET A 33 2.01 4.29 3.64
C MET A 33 0.82 5.20 3.91
N ALA A 34 -0.15 4.67 4.64
CA ALA A 34 -1.25 5.41 5.23
C ALA A 34 -1.44 4.94 6.68
N ASP A 35 -2.40 5.54 7.39
CA ASP A 35 -2.71 5.12 8.76
C ASP A 35 -3.08 3.63 8.80
N GLY A 36 -2.27 2.84 9.51
CA GLY A 36 -2.50 1.41 9.71
C GLY A 36 -2.27 0.51 8.49
N VAL A 37 -1.83 1.02 7.34
CA VAL A 37 -1.62 0.20 6.12
C VAL A 37 -0.45 0.71 5.26
N ALA A 38 0.28 -0.20 4.63
CA ALA A 38 1.33 0.10 3.66
C ALA A 38 1.17 -0.74 2.39
N ILE A 39 1.60 -0.20 1.26
CA ILE A 39 1.77 -0.91 -0.01
C ILE A 39 3.19 -0.65 -0.52
N TYR A 40 3.91 -1.68 -0.94
CA TYR A 40 5.28 -1.54 -1.46
C TYR A 40 5.58 -2.59 -2.52
N VAL A 41 6.66 -2.36 -3.27
CA VAL A 41 7.19 -3.31 -4.24
C VAL A 41 8.31 -4.13 -3.59
N GLU A 42 8.19 -5.44 -3.68
CA GLU A 42 9.22 -6.39 -3.27
C GLU A 42 9.85 -7.03 -4.52
N HIS A 43 11.18 -6.97 -4.62
CA HIS A 43 11.93 -7.62 -5.68
C HIS A 43 12.21 -9.07 -5.30
N LEU A 44 11.55 -10.02 -5.97
CA LEU A 44 11.77 -11.45 -5.74
C LEU A 44 13.07 -11.93 -6.39
N ASN A 45 13.39 -11.40 -7.56
CA ASN A 45 14.62 -11.63 -8.30
C ASN A 45 14.89 -10.45 -9.25
N VAL A 46 15.91 -10.58 -10.11
CA VAL A 46 16.33 -9.51 -11.05
C VAL A 46 15.21 -9.13 -12.04
N SER A 47 14.28 -10.04 -12.33
CA SER A 47 13.23 -9.86 -13.35
C SER A 47 11.81 -9.85 -12.80
N GLU A 48 11.61 -10.10 -11.51
CA GLU A 48 10.29 -10.36 -10.94
C GLU A 48 10.06 -9.51 -9.70
N ASN A 49 8.99 -8.74 -9.77
CA ASN A 49 8.51 -7.88 -8.70
C ASN A 49 7.14 -8.37 -8.25
N GLN A 50 6.78 -8.05 -7.01
CA GLN A 50 5.43 -8.22 -6.51
C GLN A 50 5.02 -6.99 -5.68
N TYR A 51 3.73 -6.68 -5.70
CA TYR A 51 3.17 -5.72 -4.76
C TYR A 51 2.86 -6.44 -3.45
N VAL A 52 3.25 -5.82 -2.34
CA VAL A 52 2.97 -6.31 -1.00
C VAL A 52 2.16 -5.26 -0.28
N VAL A 53 1.01 -5.65 0.25
CA VAL A 53 0.15 -4.83 1.07
C VAL A 53 0.23 -5.37 2.50
N VAL A 54 0.52 -4.49 3.46
CA VAL A 54 0.67 -4.84 4.87
C VAL A 54 -0.29 -4.00 5.69
N LYS A 55 -1.11 -4.68 6.48
CA LYS A 55 -1.90 -4.05 7.54
C LYS A 55 -1.10 -4.08 8.83
N SER A 56 -1.01 -2.92 9.47
CA SER A 56 -0.37 -2.81 10.78
C SER A 56 -1.07 -3.74 11.78
N PRO A 57 -0.30 -4.37 12.69
CA PRO A 57 -0.87 -5.21 13.73
C PRO A 57 -1.78 -4.38 14.64
N VAL A 58 -2.90 -4.98 15.05
CA VAL A 58 -3.79 -4.38 16.05
C VAL A 58 -3.60 -5.13 17.35
N LYS A 59 -2.97 -4.47 18.34
CA LYS A 59 -2.66 -5.06 19.65
C LYS A 59 -1.82 -6.34 19.53
N ASP A 60 -2.44 -7.49 19.79
CA ASP A 60 -1.80 -8.81 19.87
C ASP A 60 -1.91 -9.60 18.56
N ASP A 61 -2.61 -9.08 17.56
CA ASP A 61 -2.73 -9.74 16.25
C ASP A 61 -1.48 -9.48 15.39
N PRO A 62 -0.93 -10.52 14.73
CA PRO A 62 0.19 -10.34 13.82
C PRO A 62 -0.21 -9.46 12.62
N PRO A 63 0.75 -8.79 11.97
CA PRO A 63 0.48 -8.02 10.76
C PRO A 63 -0.14 -8.90 9.67
N GLU A 64 -1.20 -8.41 9.02
CA GLU A 64 -1.79 -9.09 7.87
C GLU A 64 -1.03 -8.67 6.61
N ILE A 65 -0.54 -9.65 5.83
CA ILE A 65 0.27 -9.41 4.64
C ILE A 65 -0.38 -10.10 3.45
N LYS A 66 -0.63 -9.35 2.39
CA LYS A 66 -1.10 -9.87 1.09
C LYS A 66 -0.11 -9.52 0.00
N ARG A 67 0.17 -10.50 -0.87
CA ARG A 67 1.12 -10.39 -1.99
C ARG A 67 0.37 -10.55 -3.30
N PHE A 68 0.72 -9.71 -4.27
CA PHE A 68 0.11 -9.66 -5.58
C PHE A 68 1.22 -9.63 -6.63
N PRO A 69 1.09 -10.37 -7.75
CA PRO A 69 2.10 -10.33 -8.81
C PRO A 69 2.21 -8.91 -9.42
N SER A 70 3.35 -8.61 -10.05
CA SER A 70 3.65 -7.28 -10.64
C SER A 70 2.64 -6.73 -11.64
N HIS A 71 1.81 -7.57 -12.25
CA HIS A 71 0.76 -7.14 -13.19
C HIS A 71 -0.60 -6.89 -12.51
N ALA A 72 -0.71 -7.14 -11.20
CA ALA A 72 -1.96 -7.07 -10.44
C ALA A 72 -2.04 -5.83 -9.54
N PHE A 73 -1.58 -4.68 -10.04
CA PHE A 73 -1.63 -3.40 -9.32
C PHE A 73 -3.05 -3.08 -8.84
N ASP A 74 -4.06 -3.20 -9.71
CA ASP A 74 -5.46 -2.92 -9.35
C ASP A 74 -5.95 -3.74 -8.15
N SER A 75 -5.53 -5.00 -8.04
CA SER A 75 -5.89 -5.87 -6.91
C SER A 75 -5.19 -5.45 -5.63
N ALA A 76 -3.89 -5.14 -5.70
CA ALA A 76 -3.12 -4.64 -4.57
C ALA A 76 -3.67 -3.30 -4.08
N TRP A 77 -3.99 -2.38 -5.00
CA TRP A 77 -4.55 -1.08 -4.69
C TRP A 77 -5.93 -1.17 -4.04
N ARG A 78 -6.82 -2.01 -4.57
CA ARG A 78 -8.12 -2.28 -3.93
C ARG A 78 -7.97 -2.80 -2.52
N GLN A 79 -7.03 -3.72 -2.29
CA GLN A 79 -6.77 -4.26 -0.97
C GLN A 79 -6.26 -3.20 0.00
N PHE A 80 -5.36 -2.33 -0.47
CA PHE A 80 -4.82 -1.23 0.30
C PHE A 80 -5.92 -0.24 0.70
N LEU A 81 -6.81 0.13 -0.24
CA LEU A 81 -7.97 0.99 0.05
C LEU A 81 -8.95 0.37 1.03
N GLU A 82 -9.24 -0.93 0.90
CA GLU A 82 -10.10 -1.67 1.84
C GLU A 82 -9.55 -1.62 3.27
N TRP A 83 -8.24 -1.78 3.42
CA TRP A 83 -7.60 -1.75 4.74
C TRP A 83 -7.39 -0.35 5.28
N MET A 84 -7.26 0.66 4.42
CA MET A 84 -7.19 2.08 4.80
C MET A 84 -8.52 2.60 5.36
N ALA A 85 -9.64 2.14 4.81
CA ALA A 85 -10.97 2.51 5.25
C ALA A 85 -11.65 1.33 5.95
N PRO A 86 -11.18 0.90 7.15
CA PRO A 86 -11.89 -0.12 7.89
C PRO A 86 -13.29 0.44 8.16
N GLU A 87 -14.31 -0.20 7.60
CA GLU A 87 -15.69 0.19 7.87
C GLU A 87 -15.83 0.42 9.37
N ARG A 88 -16.23 1.64 9.75
CA ARG A 88 -16.74 1.91 11.08
C ARG A 88 -17.93 0.98 11.25
N LYS A 89 -17.71 -0.23 11.78
CA LYS A 89 -18.77 -1.05 12.34
C LYS A 89 -19.31 -0.25 13.53
N SER A 90 -20.34 0.53 13.25
CA SER A 90 -21.19 1.20 14.23
C SER A 90 -22.13 0.21 14.90
#